data_AF-A0A3C1YWS5-F1
#
_entry.id   AF-A0A3C1YWS5-F1
#
_cell.length_a   1.000
_cell.length_b   1.000
_cell.length_c   1.000
_cell.angle_alpha   90.00
_cell.angle_beta   90.00
_cell.angle_gamma   90.00
#
_symmetry.space_group_name_H-M   'P 1'
#
loop_
_entity.id
_entity.type
_entity.pdbx_description
1 polymer ?
#
loop_
_entity_poly.entity_id
_entity_poly.type
_entity_poly.pdbx_seq_one_letter_code
_entity_poly.pdbx_strand_id
1 'polypeptide(L)'
;MRYRSLLMFVGILAVGLSGCSHHHGSYEHGKGDYYWSKASQDVSGLIDKHVKNPETAKQVNVVMGEMITEIKSAREQHRQSHRALYELNANYSASPEEFTKILDELNTNRMRSAAKILGLRFKMKSLLTAEEWAAMSDELKRYGSRYYGKGADGASAH
;
A
#
# COMPACT_ATOMS: atom_id res chain seq x y z
N MET A 1 -40.47 31.73 2.07
CA MET A 1 -39.00 31.56 2.10
C MET A 1 -38.41 32.40 0.98
N ARG A 2 -37.54 33.36 1.32
CA ARG A 2 -37.02 34.37 0.39
C ARG A 2 -35.97 33.75 -0.53
N TYR A 3 -35.96 34.11 -1.82
CA TYR A 3 -35.00 33.67 -2.85
C TYR A 3 -33.52 33.64 -2.42
N ARG A 4 -33.15 34.46 -1.42
CA ARG A 4 -31.83 34.49 -0.77
C ARG A 4 -31.46 33.17 -0.08
N SER A 5 -32.42 32.46 0.51
CA SER A 5 -32.19 31.15 1.14
C SER A 5 -32.04 30.04 0.10
N LEU A 6 -32.73 30.13 -1.04
CA LEU A 6 -32.62 29.17 -2.14
C LEU A 6 -31.25 29.27 -2.84
N LEU A 7 -30.76 30.50 -3.06
CA LEU A 7 -29.44 30.75 -3.65
C LEU A 7 -28.28 30.30 -2.75
N MET A 8 -28.41 30.42 -1.43
CA MET A 8 -27.43 29.89 -0.47
C MET A 8 -27.37 28.36 -0.52
N PHE A 9 -28.52 27.67 -0.64
CA PHE A 9 -28.55 26.21 -0.76
C PHE A 9 -27.94 25.71 -2.06
N VAL A 10 -28.20 26.39 -3.19
CA VAL A 10 -27.61 26.06 -4.50
C VAL A 10 -26.09 26.32 -4.50
N GLY A 11 -25.63 27.39 -3.86
CA GLY A 11 -24.21 27.69 -3.72
C GLY A 11 -23.44 26.63 -2.92
N ILE A 12 -24.03 26.11 -1.84
CA ILE A 12 -23.42 25.06 -1.02
C ILE A 12 -23.38 23.71 -1.77
N LEU A 13 -24.41 23.40 -2.57
CA LEU A 13 -24.46 22.20 -3.41
C LEU A 13 -23.43 22.21 -4.55
N ALA A 14 -23.16 23.38 -5.16
CA ALA A 14 -22.20 23.49 -6.27
C ALA A 14 -20.73 23.39 -5.82
N VAL A 15 -20.41 23.84 -4.61
CA VAL A 15 -19.04 23.75 -4.05
C VAL A 15 -18.74 22.33 -3.51
N GLY A 16 -19.77 21.56 -3.12
CA GLY A 16 -19.61 20.18 -2.68
C GLY A 16 -19.21 19.18 -3.78
N LEU A 17 -19.47 19.49 -5.05
CA LEU A 17 -19.17 18.60 -6.19
C LEU A 17 -17.82 18.87 -6.88
N SER A 18 -17.08 19.90 -6.44
CA SER A 18 -15.74 20.22 -6.96
C SER A 18 -14.60 19.66 -6.10
N GLY A 19 -14.92 18.85 -5.08
CA GLY A 19 -13.95 18.14 -4.24
C GLY A 19 -13.41 16.87 -4.89
N CYS A 20 -12.11 16.87 -5.18
CA CYS A 20 -11.25 15.71 -5.47
C CYS A 20 -11.32 15.10 -6.89
N SER A 21 -11.14 15.91 -7.93
CA SER A 21 -10.60 15.42 -9.22
C SER A 21 -9.07 15.52 -9.24
N HIS A 22 -8.38 14.90 -8.28
CA HIS A 22 -6.94 14.68 -8.44
C HIS A 22 -6.76 13.49 -9.39
N HIS A 23 -6.13 13.74 -10.53
CA HIS A 23 -5.86 12.79 -11.62
C HIS A 23 -5.51 11.36 -11.12
N HIS A 24 -6.49 10.47 -11.06
CA HIS A 24 -6.28 9.03 -11.15
C HIS A 24 -6.12 8.68 -12.63
N GLY A 25 -4.93 8.94 -13.18
CA GLY A 25 -4.77 8.90 -14.63
C GLY A 25 -3.34 8.83 -15.13
N SER A 26 -2.61 7.78 -14.77
CA SER A 26 -1.78 7.08 -15.76
C SER A 26 -1.45 5.68 -15.25
N TYR A 27 -1.96 4.68 -15.97
CA TYR A 27 -1.41 3.33 -15.94
C TYR A 27 -0.04 3.37 -16.62
N GLU A 28 0.95 3.97 -15.97
CA GLU A 28 2.33 3.89 -16.45
C GLU A 28 2.86 2.49 -16.11
N HIS A 29 2.54 1.54 -17.00
CA HIS A 29 2.81 0.11 -16.85
C HIS A 29 4.31 -0.23 -16.93
N GLY A 30 5.19 0.75 -17.24
CA GLY A 30 6.63 0.54 -17.44
C GLY A 30 7.54 0.93 -16.27
N LYS A 31 7.16 1.88 -15.40
CA LYS A 31 8.02 2.32 -14.28
C LYS A 31 7.95 1.43 -13.04
N GLY A 32 6.92 0.58 -12.94
CA GLY A 32 6.68 -0.27 -11.78
C GLY A 32 7.76 -1.33 -11.58
N ASP A 33 8.14 -2.06 -12.64
CA ASP A 33 9.12 -3.15 -12.49
C ASP A 33 10.54 -2.65 -12.23
N TYR A 34 10.94 -1.53 -12.85
CA TYR A 34 12.19 -0.86 -12.51
C TYR A 34 12.23 -0.45 -11.04
N TYR A 35 11.14 0.14 -10.54
CA TYR A 35 11.01 0.52 -9.13
C TYR A 35 11.13 -0.69 -8.19
N TRP A 36 10.45 -1.80 -8.49
CA TRP A 36 10.51 -3.01 -7.66
C TRP A 36 11.89 -3.66 -7.70
N SER A 37 12.54 -3.68 -8.86
CA SER A 37 13.90 -4.18 -9.00
C SER A 37 14.89 -3.37 -8.17
N LYS A 38 14.84 -2.04 -8.28
CA LYS A 38 15.67 -1.13 -7.48
C LYS A 38 15.42 -1.29 -5.99
N ALA A 39 14.16 -1.36 -5.57
CA ALA A 39 13.82 -1.56 -4.15
C ALA A 39 14.34 -2.90 -3.61
N SER A 40 14.26 -3.97 -4.41
CA SER A 40 14.82 -5.26 -4.05
C SER A 40 16.34 -5.19 -3.91
N GLN A 41 17.02 -4.53 -4.84
CA GLN A 41 18.48 -4.36 -4.82
C GLN A 41 18.92 -3.51 -3.61
N ASP A 42 18.25 -2.39 -3.35
CA ASP A 42 18.55 -1.52 -2.21
C ASP A 42 18.43 -2.29 -0.90
N VAL A 43 17.33 -3.03 -0.71
CA VAL A 43 17.10 -3.84 0.50
C VAL A 43 18.10 -4.97 0.62
N SER A 44 18.46 -5.64 -0.48
CA SER A 44 19.50 -6.67 -0.48
C SER A 44 20.85 -6.10 -0.03
N GLY A 45 21.21 -4.91 -0.51
CA GLY A 45 22.40 -4.19 -0.05
C GLY A 45 22.35 -3.81 1.44
N LEU A 46 21.17 -3.53 2.00
CA LEU A 46 21.02 -3.34 3.45
C LEU A 46 21.26 -4.63 4.23
N ILE A 47 20.78 -5.76 3.72
CA ILE A 47 20.97 -7.07 4.36
C ILE A 47 22.46 -7.40 4.38
N ASP A 48 23.15 -7.28 3.25
CA ASP A 48 24.59 -7.60 3.15
C ASP A 48 25.46 -6.65 4.01
N LYS A 49 25.00 -5.41 4.23
CA LYS A 49 25.67 -4.44 5.09
C LYS A 49 25.58 -4.80 6.58
N HIS A 50 24.45 -5.32 7.03
CA HIS A 50 24.17 -5.48 8.47
C HIS A 50 24.25 -6.93 8.96
N VAL A 51 23.98 -7.90 8.10
CA VAL A 51 23.94 -9.33 8.48
C VAL A 51 25.31 -9.94 8.30
N LYS A 52 25.99 -10.26 9.41
CA LYS A 52 27.40 -10.66 9.39
C LYS A 52 27.59 -12.09 8.88
N ASN A 53 26.64 -12.97 9.18
CA ASN A 53 26.69 -14.36 8.74
C ASN A 53 26.16 -14.47 7.31
N PRO A 54 26.97 -14.93 6.33
CA PRO A 54 26.56 -14.99 4.93
C PRO A 54 25.42 -15.97 4.67
N GLU A 55 25.30 -17.04 5.46
CA GLU A 55 24.20 -17.99 5.32
C GLU A 55 22.89 -17.42 5.87
N THR A 56 22.98 -16.68 6.99
CA THR A 56 21.85 -15.92 7.52
C THR A 56 21.40 -14.83 6.54
N ALA A 57 22.35 -14.12 5.92
CA ALA A 57 22.05 -13.08 4.92
C ALA A 57 21.28 -13.65 3.72
N LYS A 58 21.63 -14.84 3.23
CA LYS A 58 20.86 -15.54 2.18
C LYS A 58 19.43 -15.84 2.63
N GLN A 59 19.26 -16.39 3.82
CA GLN A 59 17.91 -16.73 4.34
C GLN A 59 17.05 -15.47 4.51
N VAL A 60 17.64 -14.37 5.00
CA VAL A 60 16.96 -13.08 5.14
C VAL A 60 16.58 -12.51 3.77
N ASN A 61 17.47 -12.59 2.77
CA ASN A 61 17.16 -12.20 1.38
C ASN A 61 15.98 -13.01 0.80
N VAL A 62 15.90 -14.31 1.08
CA VAL A 62 14.74 -15.14 0.66
C VAL A 62 13.44 -14.63 1.30
N VAL A 63 13.44 -14.39 2.61
CA VAL A 63 12.25 -13.87 3.31
C VAL A 63 11.86 -12.49 2.78
N MET A 64 12.82 -11.64 2.42
CA MET A 64 12.50 -10.38 1.77
C MET A 64 11.94 -10.54 0.35
N GLY A 65 12.46 -11.48 -0.44
CA GLY A 65 11.87 -11.82 -1.74
C GLY A 65 10.40 -12.26 -1.62
N GLU A 66 10.08 -13.08 -0.62
CA GLU A 66 8.70 -13.48 -0.29
C GLU A 66 7.84 -12.26 0.07
N MET A 67 8.35 -11.33 0.88
CA MET A 67 7.63 -10.12 1.28
C MET A 67 7.37 -9.17 0.11
N ILE A 68 8.37 -8.94 -0.76
CA ILE A 68 8.22 -8.11 -1.96
C ILE A 68 7.17 -8.73 -2.89
N THR A 69 7.19 -10.04 -3.07
CA THR A 69 6.21 -10.77 -3.88
C THR A 69 4.79 -10.56 -3.35
N GLU A 70 4.60 -10.68 -2.03
CA GLU A 70 3.31 -10.45 -1.40
C GLU A 70 2.83 -9.00 -1.58
N ILE A 71 3.72 -8.01 -1.40
CA ILE A 71 3.39 -6.60 -1.61
C ILE A 71 2.98 -6.35 -3.08
N LYS A 72 3.73 -6.89 -4.04
CA LYS A 72 3.40 -6.76 -5.48
C LYS A 72 2.02 -7.36 -5.77
N SER A 73 1.74 -8.55 -5.25
CA SER A 73 0.45 -9.23 -5.44
C SER A 73 -0.69 -8.44 -4.82
N ALA A 74 -0.56 -8.00 -3.56
CA ALA A 74 -1.57 -7.22 -2.87
C ALA A 74 -1.87 -5.89 -3.58
N ARG A 75 -0.83 -5.22 -4.11
CA ARG A 75 -1.01 -4.00 -4.90
C ARG A 75 -1.79 -4.25 -6.18
N GLU A 76 -1.49 -5.33 -6.91
CA GLU A 76 -2.22 -5.65 -8.14
C GLU A 76 -3.67 -6.05 -7.86
N GLN A 77 -3.92 -6.87 -6.83
CA GLN A 77 -5.28 -7.21 -6.39
C GLN A 77 -6.08 -5.95 -6.04
N HIS A 78 -5.47 -5.00 -5.31
CA HIS A 78 -6.11 -3.72 -5.00
C HIS A 78 -6.44 -2.89 -6.24
N ARG A 79 -5.58 -2.91 -7.28
CA ARG A 79 -5.86 -2.26 -8.56
C ARG A 79 -6.99 -2.94 -9.34
N GLN A 80 -7.03 -4.27 -9.30
CA GLN A 80 -8.10 -5.06 -9.93
C GLN A 80 -9.44 -4.80 -9.27
N SER A 81 -9.53 -4.80 -7.94
CA SER A 81 -10.77 -4.43 -7.22
C SER A 81 -11.22 -3.01 -7.56
N HIS A 82 -10.29 -2.05 -7.67
CA HIS A 82 -10.64 -0.70 -8.13
C HIS A 82 -11.21 -0.70 -9.54
N ARG A 83 -10.58 -1.39 -10.51
CA ARG A 83 -11.10 -1.51 -11.88
C ARG A 83 -12.51 -2.12 -11.88
N ALA A 84 -12.71 -3.20 -11.13
CA ALA A 84 -14.00 -3.87 -11.02
C ALA A 84 -15.09 -2.95 -10.44
N LEU A 85 -14.77 -2.13 -9.43
CA LEU A 85 -15.69 -1.13 -8.89
C LEU A 85 -16.04 -0.05 -9.93
N TYR A 86 -15.07 0.40 -10.73
CA TYR A 86 -15.32 1.37 -11.81
C TYR A 86 -16.24 0.78 -12.89
N GLU A 87 -15.98 -0.46 -13.31
CA GLU A 87 -16.82 -1.16 -14.29
C GLU A 87 -18.23 -1.40 -13.76
N LEU A 88 -18.37 -1.82 -12.49
CA LEU A 88 -19.66 -2.06 -11.87
C LEU A 88 -20.47 -0.76 -11.70
N ASN A 89 -19.81 0.35 -11.37
CA ASN A 89 -20.45 1.68 -11.30
C ASN A 89 -21.00 2.16 -12.65
N ALA A 90 -20.42 1.71 -13.76
CA ALA A 90 -20.95 2.02 -15.09
C ALA A 90 -22.19 1.18 -15.45
N ASN A 91 -22.51 0.13 -14.69
CA ASN A 91 -23.64 -0.75 -14.94
C ASN A 91 -24.87 -0.37 -14.10
N TYR A 92 -25.88 0.21 -14.73
CA TYR A 92 -27.14 0.60 -14.08
C TYR A 92 -28.02 -0.58 -13.62
N SER A 93 -27.72 -1.81 -14.07
CA SER A 93 -28.40 -3.01 -13.58
C SER A 93 -27.68 -3.68 -12.40
N ALA A 94 -26.52 -3.16 -12.00
CA ALA A 94 -25.75 -3.74 -10.90
C ALA A 94 -26.49 -3.59 -9.58
N SER A 95 -26.47 -4.65 -8.76
CA SER A 95 -27.09 -4.64 -7.44
C SER A 95 -26.13 -4.11 -6.37
N PRO A 96 -26.64 -3.55 -5.25
CA PRO A 96 -25.79 -3.15 -4.12
C PRO A 96 -24.94 -4.30 -3.55
N GLU A 97 -25.43 -5.53 -3.64
CA GLU A 97 -24.73 -6.74 -3.18
C GLU A 97 -23.47 -7.02 -4.01
N GLU A 98 -23.48 -6.72 -5.31
CA GLU A 98 -22.30 -6.87 -6.17
C GLU A 98 -21.18 -5.90 -5.78
N PHE A 99 -21.54 -4.66 -5.39
CA PHE A 99 -20.57 -3.69 -4.86
C PHE A 99 -19.99 -4.17 -3.54
N THR A 100 -20.87 -4.59 -2.63
CA THR A 100 -20.49 -5.03 -1.29
C THR A 100 -19.55 -6.22 -1.36
N LYS A 101 -19.82 -7.18 -2.26
CA LYS A 101 -18.95 -8.33 -2.50
C LYS A 101 -17.52 -7.93 -2.87
N ILE A 102 -17.34 -6.98 -3.78
CA ILE A 102 -15.99 -6.51 -4.18
C ILE A 102 -15.27 -5.84 -3.00
N LEU A 103 -16.00 -5.06 -2.20
CA LEU A 103 -15.44 -4.40 -1.00
C LEU A 103 -15.05 -5.40 0.08
N ASP A 104 -15.86 -6.43 0.32
CA ASP A 104 -15.58 -7.48 1.31
C ASP A 104 -14.38 -8.33 0.90
N GLU A 105 -14.29 -8.70 -0.38
CA GLU A 105 -13.14 -9.42 -0.94
C GLU A 105 -11.87 -8.57 -0.83
N LEU A 106 -11.95 -7.27 -1.16
CA LEU A 106 -10.84 -6.34 -1.02
C LEU A 106 -10.36 -6.25 0.44
N ASN A 107 -11.27 -6.09 1.39
CA ASN A 107 -10.92 -5.99 2.81
C ASN A 107 -10.32 -7.29 3.34
N THR A 108 -10.88 -8.44 2.95
CA THR A 108 -10.39 -9.77 3.33
C THR A 108 -8.98 -10.00 2.79
N ASN A 109 -8.73 -9.67 1.51
CA ASN A 109 -7.42 -9.79 0.90
C ASN A 109 -6.40 -8.87 1.57
N ARG A 110 -6.78 -7.62 1.88
CA ARG A 110 -5.91 -6.69 2.61
C ARG A 110 -5.48 -7.25 3.97
N MET A 111 -6.42 -7.82 4.73
CA MET A 111 -6.11 -8.43 6.03
C MET A 111 -5.22 -9.66 5.90
N ARG A 112 -5.50 -10.53 4.92
CA ARG A 112 -4.68 -11.71 4.65
C ARG A 112 -3.24 -11.34 4.30
N SER A 113 -3.05 -10.39 3.38
CA SER A 113 -1.71 -9.94 2.97
C SER A 113 -0.97 -9.24 4.11
N ALA A 114 -1.65 -8.40 4.90
CA ALA A 114 -1.05 -7.77 6.07
C ALA A 114 -0.57 -8.81 7.11
N ALA A 115 -1.38 -9.83 7.40
CA ALA A 115 -1.01 -10.91 8.30
C ALA A 115 0.21 -11.69 7.78
N LYS A 116 0.25 -11.98 6.48
CA LYS A 116 1.38 -12.68 5.85
C LYS A 116 2.67 -11.86 5.92
N ILE A 117 2.63 -10.58 5.58
CA ILE A 117 3.78 -9.66 5.67
C ILE A 117 4.29 -9.58 7.12
N LEU A 118 3.38 -9.48 8.10
CA LEU A 118 3.73 -9.46 9.50
C LEU A 118 4.42 -10.77 9.93
N GLY A 119 3.90 -11.92 9.51
CA GLY A 119 4.51 -13.23 9.74
C GLY A 119 5.92 -13.33 9.15
N LEU A 120 6.12 -12.87 7.92
CA LEU A 120 7.43 -12.80 7.27
C LEU A 120 8.40 -11.88 8.03
N ARG A 121 7.91 -10.76 8.55
CA ARG A 121 8.71 -9.85 9.39
C ARG A 121 9.17 -10.52 10.67
N PHE A 122 8.32 -11.34 11.32
CA PHE A 122 8.72 -12.12 12.49
C PHE A 122 9.72 -13.23 12.15
N LYS A 123 9.53 -13.94 11.02
CA LYS A 123 10.50 -14.93 10.52
C LYS A 123 11.86 -14.29 10.27
N MET A 124 11.90 -13.13 9.63
CA MET A 124 13.13 -12.37 9.41
C MET A 124 13.78 -11.96 10.75
N LYS A 125 13.00 -11.46 11.71
CA LYS A 125 13.50 -11.12 13.05
C LYS A 125 14.10 -12.32 13.77
N SER A 126 13.53 -13.52 13.64
CA SER A 126 14.07 -14.73 14.29
C SER A 126 15.38 -15.25 13.70
N LEU A 127 15.73 -14.83 12.49
CA LEU A 127 17.00 -15.20 11.85
C LEU A 127 18.16 -14.31 12.30
N LEU A 128 17.86 -13.13 12.87
CA LEU A 128 18.81 -12.08 13.14
C LEU A 128 19.08 -11.94 14.63
N THR A 129 20.28 -11.46 14.96
CA THR A 129 20.53 -10.96 16.31
C THR A 129 19.71 -9.70 16.59
N ALA A 130 19.55 -9.34 17.87
CA ALA A 130 18.84 -8.13 18.25
C ALA A 130 19.46 -6.86 17.66
N GLU A 131 20.80 -6.81 17.57
CA GLU A 131 21.57 -5.70 17.00
C GLU A 131 21.34 -5.59 15.49
N GLU A 132 21.49 -6.70 14.75
CA GLU A 132 21.27 -6.73 13.29
C GLU A 132 19.81 -6.37 12.94
N TRP A 133 18.85 -6.87 13.71
CA TRP A 133 17.45 -6.53 13.55
C TRP A 133 17.19 -5.04 13.79
N ALA A 134 17.74 -4.46 14.86
CA ALA A 134 17.56 -3.05 15.17
C ALA A 134 18.12 -2.18 14.03
N ALA A 135 19.38 -2.39 13.64
CA ALA A 135 20.04 -1.63 12.59
C ALA A 135 19.31 -1.71 11.25
N MET A 136 18.95 -2.94 10.82
CA MET A 136 18.20 -3.14 9.57
C MET A 136 16.81 -2.53 9.63
N SER A 137 16.08 -2.67 10.74
CA SER A 137 14.72 -2.15 10.87
C SER A 137 14.65 -0.63 10.81
N ASP A 138 15.64 0.07 11.34
CA ASP A 138 15.69 1.53 11.30
C ASP A 138 16.02 2.07 9.90
N GLU A 139 16.92 1.40 9.17
CA GLU A 139 17.18 1.75 7.78
C GLU A 139 15.99 1.43 6.86
N LEU A 140 15.28 0.32 7.09
CA LEU A 140 14.04 0.00 6.36
C LEU A 140 12.93 1.03 6.62
N LYS A 141 12.76 1.52 7.85
CA LYS A 141 11.81 2.61 8.15
C LYS A 141 12.17 3.88 7.37
N ARG A 142 13.45 4.28 7.40
CA ARG A 142 13.95 5.44 6.64
C ARG A 142 13.83 5.25 5.13
N TYR A 143 13.96 4.02 4.65
CA TYR A 143 13.75 3.67 3.24
C TYR A 143 12.28 3.85 2.87
N GLY A 144 11.37 3.27 3.64
CA GLY A 144 9.92 3.36 3.41
C GLY A 144 9.38 4.78 3.49
N SER A 145 9.86 5.61 4.42
CA SER A 145 9.39 7.00 4.57
C SER A 145 9.67 7.88 3.35
N ARG A 146 10.67 7.54 2.52
CA ARG A 146 10.94 8.23 1.26
C ARG A 146 9.87 8.00 0.19
N TYR A 147 9.13 6.90 0.29
CA TYR A 147 8.12 6.49 -0.70
C TYR A 147 6.69 6.70 -0.22
N TYR A 148 6.44 6.62 1.09
CA TYR A 148 5.12 6.84 1.67
C TYR A 148 4.92 8.27 2.22
N GLY A 149 5.92 9.16 2.04
CA GLY A 149 5.90 10.53 2.57
C GLY A 149 6.10 10.60 4.09
N LYS A 150 6.35 11.82 4.60
CA LYS A 150 6.46 12.18 6.04
C LYS A 150 5.13 12.00 6.82
N GLY A 151 4.33 10.97 6.52
CA GLY A 151 3.00 10.77 7.12
C GLY A 151 2.98 9.93 8.41
N ALA A 152 4.05 9.20 8.73
CA ALA A 152 4.07 8.31 9.90
C ALA A 152 4.38 9.02 11.23
N ASP A 153 4.89 10.25 11.19
CA ASP A 153 5.17 11.05 12.39
C ASP A 153 3.98 11.95 12.80
N GLY A 154 2.85 11.88 12.09
CA GLY A 154 1.67 12.73 12.33
C GLY A 154 0.45 12.03 12.94
N ALA A 155 0.52 10.72 13.20
CA ALA A 155 -0.62 9.95 13.74
C ALA A 155 -0.60 9.77 15.26
N SER A 156 0.10 10.65 15.99
CA SER A 156 0.10 10.74 17.46
C SER A 156 -0.43 12.08 17.99
N ALA A 157 -1.08 12.88 17.14
CA ALA A 157 -1.80 14.07 17.58
C ALA A 157 -3.13 14.15 16.82
N HIS A 158 -4.17 13.53 17.37
CA HIS A 158 -5.55 14.02 17.45
C HIS A 158 -6.39 13.01 18.23
#